data_AF-A0A1Y2WIQ1-F1
#
_entry.id   AF-A0A1Y2WIQ1-F1
#
_cell.length_a   1.000
_cell.length_b   1.000
_cell.length_c   1.000
_cell.angle_alpha   90.00
_cell.angle_beta   90.00
_cell.angle_gamma   90.00
#
_symmetry.space_group_name_H-M   'P 1'
#
loop_
_entity.id
_entity.type
_entity.pdbx_description
1 polymer ?
#
loop_
_entity_poly.entity_id
_entity_poly.type
_entity_poly.pdbx_seq_one_letter_code
_entity_poly.pdbx_strand_id
1 'polypeptide(L)'
;MSTVTSVDPHWLAELGGVFYSVKEKGYSAREKRITETEFNRKMEIEAKMAEDKKRYEEQKKQEEERAAKKPAAKSSGKKIITSGVVKKPVAKRKGRGF
;
A
#
# COMPACT_ATOMS: atom_id res chain seq x y z
N MET A 1 -6.95 36.56 30.54
CA MET A 1 -7.32 35.21 30.06
C MET A 1 -8.79 35.01 30.41
N SER A 2 -9.68 35.05 29.42
CA SER A 2 -11.12 35.30 29.65
C SER A 2 -11.96 34.04 29.83
N THR A 3 -11.43 32.87 29.48
CA THR A 3 -12.11 31.57 29.57
C THR A 3 -11.09 30.49 29.93
N VAL A 4 -11.19 29.91 31.12
CA VAL A 4 -10.33 28.80 31.59
C VAL A 4 -11.22 27.59 31.80
N THR A 5 -10.83 26.46 31.23
CA THR A 5 -11.51 25.16 31.39
C THR A 5 -10.52 24.16 31.98
N SER A 6 -10.99 23.30 32.88
CA SER A 6 -10.18 22.18 33.36
C SER A 6 -9.99 21.17 32.22
N VAL A 7 -8.74 20.78 31.97
CA VAL A 7 -8.35 19.80 30.96
C VAL A 7 -7.50 18.73 31.64
N ASP A 8 -7.70 17.46 31.27
CA ASP A 8 -6.89 16.36 31.77
C ASP A 8 -5.45 16.49 31.24
N PRO A 9 -4.42 16.52 32.11
CA PRO A 9 -3.03 16.57 31.69
C PRO A 9 -2.61 15.39 30.79
N HIS A 10 -3.22 14.20 30.94
CA HIS A 10 -2.90 13.05 30.10
C HIS A 10 -3.31 13.25 28.64
N TRP A 11 -4.44 13.91 28.40
CA TRP A 11 -4.87 14.22 27.03
C TRP A 11 -3.91 15.18 26.33
N LEU A 12 -3.38 16.17 27.06
CA LEU A 12 -2.38 17.08 26.52
C LEU A 12 -1.09 16.35 26.13
N ALA A 13 -0.66 15.37 26.94
CA ALA A 13 0.51 14.56 26.64
C ALA A 13 0.28 13.56 25.50
N GLU A 14 -0.94 13.07 25.30
CA GLU A 14 -1.28 12.16 24.19
C GLU A 14 -1.44 12.91 22.85
N LEU A 15 -2.14 14.04 22.84
CA LEU A 15 -2.35 14.83 21.62
C LEU A 15 -1.13 15.69 21.25
N GLY A 16 -0.32 16.05 22.24
CA GLY A 16 0.77 17.00 22.13
C GLY A 16 2.01 16.55 22.87
N GLY A 17 2.39 15.27 22.79
CA GLY A 17 3.55 14.71 23.50
C GLY A 17 4.91 15.35 23.15
N VAL A 18 4.98 16.15 22.08
CA VAL A 18 6.15 17.01 21.78
C VAL A 18 6.22 18.25 22.70
N PHE A 19 5.08 18.73 23.17
CA PHE A 19 4.94 19.99 23.92
C PHE A 19 4.62 19.76 25.40
N TYR A 20 3.85 18.72 25.73
CA TYR A 20 3.37 18.46 27.07
C TYR A 20 3.84 17.08 27.54
N SER A 21 4.32 17.03 28.78
CA SER A 21 4.63 15.77 29.47
C SER A 21 4.04 15.81 30.88
N VAL A 22 3.46 14.69 31.32
CA VAL A 22 2.93 14.55 32.68
C VAL A 22 4.01 13.91 33.55
N LYS A 23 4.29 14.53 34.70
CA LYS A 23 5.23 14.00 35.69
C LYS A 23 4.47 13.58 36.95
N GLU A 24 4.15 12.29 37.07
CA GLU A 24 3.51 11.76 38.28
C GLU A 24 4.54 11.30 39.32
N LYS A 25 4.11 11.28 40.58
CA LYS A 25 4.94 10.84 41.71
C LYS A 25 5.09 9.32 41.68
N GLY A 26 6.23 8.86 41.16
CA GLY A 26 6.52 7.43 41.01
C GLY A 26 7.11 7.05 39.66
N TYR A 27 7.08 7.94 38.67
CA TYR A 27 7.70 7.68 37.38
C TYR A 27 9.20 7.50 37.55
N SER A 28 9.65 6.27 37.34
CA SER A 28 11.06 5.97 37.17
C SER A 28 11.58 6.73 35.95
N ALA A 29 12.83 7.20 35.99
CA ALA A 29 13.48 7.79 34.81
C ALA A 29 13.43 6.88 33.57
N ARG A 30 13.24 5.56 33.79
CA ARG A 30 13.02 4.56 32.75
C ARG A 30 11.66 4.70 32.06
N GLU A 31 10.57 4.83 32.81
CA GLU A 31 9.21 4.94 32.25
C GLU A 31 9.04 6.24 31.46
N LYS A 32 9.66 7.32 31.93
CA LYS A 32 9.73 8.57 31.17
C LYS A 32 10.39 8.38 29.80
N ARG A 33 11.54 7.70 29.75
CA ARG A 33 12.21 7.44 28.47
C ARG A 33 11.39 6.54 27.55
N ILE A 34 10.75 5.50 28.10
CA ILE A 34 9.92 4.58 27.32
C ILE A 34 8.77 5.37 26.67
N THR A 35 8.00 6.11 27.46
CA THR A 35 6.85 6.89 26.96
C THR A 35 7.26 7.93 25.92
N GLU A 36 8.36 8.67 26.15
CA GLU A 36 8.90 9.62 25.17
C GLU A 36 9.33 8.93 23.86
N THR A 37 10.04 7.81 23.94
CA THR A 37 10.47 7.06 22.74
C THR A 37 9.31 6.43 22.00
N GLU A 38 8.30 5.92 22.71
CA GLU A 38 7.11 5.34 22.11
C GLU A 38 6.26 6.40 21.44
N PHE A 39 6.14 7.59 22.03
CA PHE A 39 5.41 8.71 21.43
C PHE A 39 6.05 9.14 20.10
N ASN A 40 7.37 9.35 20.11
CA ASN A 40 8.11 9.71 18.89
C ASN A 40 7.98 8.62 17.81
N ARG A 41 8.05 7.34 18.20
CA ARG A 41 7.93 6.22 17.28
C ARG A 41 6.54 6.08 16.69
N LYS A 42 5.47 6.26 17.48
CA LYS A 42 4.09 6.23 16.99
C LYS A 42 3.84 7.36 15.98
N MET A 43 4.27 8.58 16.30
CA MET A 43 4.15 9.73 15.40
C MET A 43 4.89 9.52 14.07
N GLU A 44 6.11 8.97 14.12
CA GLU A 44 6.88 8.68 12.91
C GLU A 44 6.20 7.60 12.03
N ILE A 45 5.64 6.57 12.66
CA ILE A 45 4.92 5.50 11.97
C ILE A 45 3.62 6.01 11.34
N GLU A 46 2.86 6.83 12.06
CA GLU A 46 1.63 7.45 11.53
C GLU A 46 1.93 8.39 10.36
N ALA A 47 3.00 9.17 10.43
CA ALA A 47 3.45 10.03 9.33
C ALA A 47 3.80 9.19 8.08
N LYS A 48 4.56 8.12 8.25
CA LYS A 48 4.91 7.20 7.14
C LYS A 48 3.68 6.52 6.54
N MET A 49 2.76 6.04 7.38
CA MET A 49 1.51 5.44 6.88
C MET A 49 0.65 6.44 6.12
N ALA A 50 0.59 7.71 6.56
CA ALA A 50 -0.12 8.76 5.85
C ALA A 50 0.54 9.09 4.49
N GLU A 51 1.86 9.11 4.42
CA GLU A 51 2.60 9.28 3.15
C GLU A 51 2.35 8.12 2.19
N ASP A 52 2.44 6.88 2.66
CA ASP A 52 2.22 5.70 1.83
C ASP A 52 0.78 5.63 1.30
N LYS A 53 -0.19 5.99 2.15
CA LYS A 53 -1.60 6.08 1.74
C LYS A 53 -1.80 7.12 0.63
N LYS A 54 -1.19 8.30 0.75
CA LYS A 54 -1.26 9.35 -0.30
C LYS A 54 -0.64 8.87 -1.62
N ARG A 55 0.54 8.23 -1.57
CA ARG A 55 1.20 7.68 -2.76
C ARG A 55 0.36 6.62 -3.45
N TYR A 56 -0.28 5.73 -2.69
CA TYR A 56 -1.16 4.71 -3.24
C TYR A 56 -2.41 5.32 -3.89
N GLU A 57 -3.03 6.31 -3.24
CA GLU A 57 -4.19 7.03 -3.79
C GLU A 57 -3.84 7.79 -5.08
N GLU A 58 -2.66 8.43 -5.14
CA GLU A 58 -2.18 9.10 -6.35
C GLU A 58 -1.91 8.12 -7.49
N GLN A 59 -1.26 6.98 -7.23
CA GLN A 59 -1.04 5.95 -8.24
C GLN A 59 -2.36 5.38 -8.76
N LYS A 60 -3.30 5.10 -7.87
CA LYS A 60 -4.62 4.59 -8.24
C LYS A 60 -5.39 5.59 -9.11
N LYS A 61 -5.36 6.88 -8.76
CA LYS A 61 -5.96 7.96 -9.58
C LYS A 61 -5.31 8.05 -10.96
N GLN A 62 -3.98 7.96 -11.05
CA GLN A 62 -3.28 7.97 -12.34
C GLN A 62 -3.63 6.76 -13.20
N GLU A 63 -3.79 5.57 -12.60
CA GLU A 63 -4.20 4.37 -13.32
C GLU A 63 -5.64 4.47 -13.82
N GLU A 64 -6.56 4.97 -12.98
CA GLU A 64 -7.95 5.23 -13.37
C GLU A 64 -8.04 6.27 -14.49
N GLU A 65 -7.26 7.35 -14.43
CA GLU A 65 -7.21 8.37 -15.49
C GLU A 65 -6.60 7.82 -16.79
N ARG A 66 -5.58 6.96 -16.69
CA ARG A 66 -4.96 6.30 -17.84
C ARG A 66 -5.85 5.21 -18.45
N ALA A 67 -6.69 4.57 -17.64
CA ALA A 67 -7.73 3.64 -18.08
C ALA A 67 -8.89 4.37 -18.75
N ALA A 68 -9.32 5.52 -18.21
CA ALA A 68 -10.36 6.36 -18.80
C ALA A 68 -9.92 7.02 -20.13
N LYS A 69 -8.63 7.38 -20.25
CA LYS A 69 -8.04 7.93 -21.48
C LYS A 69 -7.69 6.88 -22.55
N LYS A 70 -7.86 5.58 -22.29
CA LYS A 70 -7.84 4.57 -23.36
C LYS A 70 -9.25 4.54 -23.98
N PRO A 71 -9.49 5.17 -25.14
CA PRO A 71 -10.72 4.89 -25.86
C PRO A 71 -10.78 3.39 -26.13
N ALA A 72 -11.98 2.83 -26.05
CA ALA A 72 -12.30 1.45 -26.40
C ALA A 72 -11.92 1.18 -27.88
N ALA A 73 -10.64 0.97 -28.15
CA ALA A 73 -10.10 0.71 -29.47
C ALA A 73 -9.59 -0.73 -29.55
N LYS A 74 -10.44 -1.72 -29.24
CA LYS A 74 -10.24 -3.12 -29.65
C LYS A 74 -11.58 -3.84 -29.90
N SER A 75 -12.46 -3.24 -30.71
CA SER A 75 -13.58 -3.92 -31.37
C SER A 75 -13.21 -4.35 -32.81
N SER A 76 -12.02 -4.90 -33.03
CA SER A 76 -11.62 -5.43 -34.34
C SER A 76 -11.07 -6.84 -34.18
N GLY A 77 -11.85 -7.81 -34.66
CA GLY A 77 -11.71 -9.24 -34.44
C GLY A 77 -10.27 -9.76 -34.55
N LYS A 78 -9.87 -10.53 -33.53
CA LYS A 78 -8.77 -11.49 -33.66
C LYS A 78 -9.21 -12.55 -34.66
N LYS A 79 -8.83 -12.38 -35.93
CA LYS A 79 -8.84 -13.47 -36.91
C LYS A 79 -7.83 -14.50 -36.42
N ILE A 80 -8.33 -15.59 -35.86
CA ILE A 80 -7.53 -16.76 -35.56
C ILE A 80 -7.19 -17.39 -36.92
N ILE A 81 -6.01 -17.08 -37.45
CA ILE A 81 -5.47 -17.80 -38.60
C ILE A 81 -4.93 -19.11 -38.06
N THR A 82 -5.76 -20.16 -38.06
CA THR A 82 -5.27 -21.52 -37.82
C THR A 82 -4.53 -21.95 -39.08
N SER A 83 -3.22 -21.78 -39.14
CA SER A 83 -2.42 -22.42 -40.19
C SER A 83 -2.52 -23.93 -39.98
N GLY A 84 -3.29 -24.61 -40.81
CA GLY A 84 -3.46 -26.06 -40.78
C GLY A 84 -2.11 -26.75 -40.90
N VAL A 85 -1.66 -27.39 -39.82
CA VAL A 85 -0.51 -28.29 -39.84
C VAL A 85 -0.94 -29.53 -40.63
N VAL A 86 -0.53 -29.61 -41.89
CA VAL A 86 -0.60 -30.87 -42.66
C VAL A 86 0.42 -31.82 -42.06
N LYS A 87 -0.04 -32.75 -41.20
CA LYS A 87 0.79 -33.87 -40.75
C LYS A 87 1.01 -34.81 -41.95
N LYS A 88 2.24 -34.83 -42.45
CA LYS A 88 2.69 -35.78 -43.48
C LYS A 88 2.56 -37.20 -42.93
N PRO A 89 1.79 -38.11 -43.54
CA PRO A 89 1.68 -39.47 -43.03
C PRO A 89 3.02 -40.21 -43.20
N VAL A 90 3.49 -40.85 -42.13
CA VAL A 90 4.68 -41.70 -42.17
C VAL A 90 4.35 -42.94 -42.99
N ALA A 91 4.89 -43.02 -44.20
CA ALA A 91 4.79 -44.21 -45.04
C ALA A 91 5.51 -45.38 -44.35
N LYS A 92 4.75 -46.37 -43.88
CA LYS A 92 5.34 -47.64 -43.41
C LYS A 92 5.96 -48.34 -44.62
N ARG A 93 7.30 -48.42 -44.66
CA ARG A 93 8.04 -49.22 -45.66
C ARG A 93 7.51 -50.64 -45.60
N LYS A 94 6.98 -51.10 -46.74
CA LYS A 94 6.57 -52.48 -46.96
C LYS A 94 7.81 -53.37 -46.80
N GLY A 95 7.81 -54.17 -45.75
CA GLY A 95 8.82 -55.20 -45.51
C GLY A 95 8.91 -56.11 -46.73
N ARG A 96 10.12 -56.21 -47.26
CA ARG A 96 10.54 -57.09 -48.34
C ARG A 96 10.63 -58.50 -47.77
N GLY A 97 9.89 -59.43 -48.37
CA GLY A 97 9.95 -60.84 -47.98
C GLY A 97 11.33 -61.45 -48.17
N PHE A 98 11.69 -62.38 -47.30
CA PHE A 98 11.83 -63.81 -47.55
C PHE A 98 11.70 -64.53 -46.21
#